data_AF-A0A9C5ZCE9-F1
#
_entry.id   AF-A0A9C5ZCE9-F1
#
_cell.length_a   1.000
_cell.length_b   1.000
_cell.length_c   1.000
_cell.angle_alpha   90.00
_cell.angle_beta   90.00
_cell.angle_gamma   90.00
#
_symmetry.space_group_name_H-M   'P 1'
#
loop_
_entity.id
_entity.type
_entity.pdbx_description
1 polymer ?
#
loop_
_entity_poly.entity_id
_entity_poly.type
_entity_poly.pdbx_seq_one_letter_code
_entity_poly.pdbx_strand_id
1 'polypeptide(L)'
;MAVDGQKLMTRTQHYRKVTKPLLERKRRARMNFYLDELKELIIDTLEAEGEHINKLEKADILEMTVNYLKAQRNNKTDFKHTITDGTCLVVDREKFREGYTQAAYEVSKVFNTVPDLDVKFGTRLMKHLGYQLKDLKNCHNSKQIDNNKPQALEKEANPFKESYVWRPW
;
A
#
# COMPACT_ATOMS: atom_id res chain seq x y z
N MET A 1 31.18 4.99 61.30
CA MET A 1 31.37 4.84 59.84
C MET A 1 31.09 3.39 59.47
N ALA A 2 30.59 3.16 58.26
CA ALA A 2 30.27 1.86 57.65
C ALA A 2 28.88 1.31 58.09
N VAL A 3 27.99 0.84 57.21
CA VAL A 3 28.04 0.57 55.77
C VAL A 3 26.66 0.92 55.21
N ASP A 4 26.67 1.73 54.16
CA ASP A 4 25.53 2.04 53.31
C ASP A 4 24.84 0.74 52.88
N GLY A 5 23.57 0.57 53.25
CA GLY A 5 22.76 -0.62 52.99
C GLY A 5 22.43 -0.76 51.51
N GLN A 6 23.44 -1.01 50.68
CA GLN A 6 23.31 -1.32 49.27
C GLN A 6 22.60 -2.66 49.15
N LYS A 7 21.27 -2.61 49.05
CA LYS A 7 20.43 -3.76 48.71
C LYS A 7 20.87 -4.28 47.35
N LEU A 8 21.76 -5.26 47.34
CA LEU A 8 22.24 -5.91 46.13
C LEU A 8 21.07 -6.65 45.47
N MET A 9 20.33 -5.96 44.60
CA MET A 9 19.28 -6.57 43.81
C MET A 9 19.93 -7.59 42.87
N THR A 10 19.39 -8.81 42.85
CA THR A 10 19.82 -9.82 41.89
C THR A 10 19.56 -9.31 40.46
N ARG A 11 20.31 -9.81 39.48
CA ARG A 11 20.13 -9.43 38.06
C ARG A 11 18.68 -9.57 37.62
N THR A 12 17.99 -10.64 38.03
CA THR A 12 16.57 -10.87 37.77
C THR A 12 15.66 -9.84 38.45
N GLN A 13 15.94 -9.46 39.69
CA GLN A 13 15.16 -8.43 40.40
C GLN A 13 15.36 -7.04 39.78
N HIS A 14 16.59 -6.70 39.41
CA HIS A 14 16.91 -5.47 38.69
C HIS A 14 16.17 -5.42 37.35
N TYR A 15 16.16 -6.52 36.59
CA TYR A 15 15.41 -6.61 35.35
C TYR A 15 13.91 -6.38 35.54
N ARG A 16 13.27 -7.05 36.50
CA ARG A 16 11.81 -6.93 36.72
C ARG A 16 11.38 -5.57 37.25
N LYS A 17 12.22 -4.92 38.08
CA LYS A 17 11.86 -3.68 38.79
C LYS A 17 12.36 -2.39 38.13
N VAL A 18 13.41 -2.47 37.32
CA VAL A 18 14.05 -1.28 36.73
C VAL A 18 14.05 -1.39 35.21
N THR A 19 14.68 -2.45 34.67
CA THR A 19 14.88 -2.57 33.22
C THR A 19 13.55 -2.75 32.47
N LYS A 20 12.69 -3.66 32.92
CA LYS A 20 11.39 -3.94 32.28
C LYS A 20 10.46 -2.70 32.29
N PRO A 21 10.26 -1.99 33.42
CA PRO A 21 9.49 -0.73 33.42
C PRO A 21 10.08 0.35 32.50
N LEU A 22 11.40 0.48 32.45
CA LEU A 22 12.08 1.44 31.57
C LEU A 22 11.87 1.12 30.10
N LEU A 23 12.02 -0.16 29.71
CA LEU A 23 11.76 -0.65 28.35
C LEU A 23 10.32 -0.39 27.93
N GLU A 24 9.36 -0.67 28.81
CA GLU A 24 7.95 -0.43 28.50
C GLU A 24 7.63 1.06 28.38
N ARG A 25 8.23 1.92 29.20
CA ARG A 25 8.11 3.38 29.03
C ARG A 25 8.62 3.83 27.67
N LYS A 26 9.78 3.33 27.24
CA LYS A 26 10.34 3.60 25.90
C LYS A 26 9.44 3.05 24.78
N ARG A 27 8.86 1.87 24.95
CA ARG A 27 7.90 1.30 24.00
C ARG A 27 6.66 2.18 23.86
N ARG A 28 6.06 2.61 24.98
CA ARG A 28 4.88 3.50 25.00
C ARG A 28 5.17 4.86 24.39
N ALA A 29 6.34 5.44 24.65
CA ALA A 29 6.76 6.69 24.02
C ALA A 29 6.82 6.56 22.49
N ARG A 30 7.44 5.48 21.97
CA ARG A 30 7.44 5.21 20.52
C ARG A 30 6.05 5.01 19.94
N MET A 31 5.17 4.28 20.65
CA MET A 31 3.81 4.04 20.19
C MET A 31 3.00 5.35 20.12
N ASN A 32 3.11 6.21 21.13
CA ASN A 32 2.42 7.50 21.12
C ASN A 32 2.98 8.40 20.01
N PHE A 33 4.30 8.43 19.81
CA PHE A 33 4.92 9.20 18.71
C PHE A 33 4.31 8.84 17.34
N TYR A 34 4.20 7.55 17.02
CA TYR A 34 3.60 7.14 15.75
C TYR A 34 2.08 7.36 15.68
N LEU A 35 1.37 7.35 16.81
CA LEU A 35 -0.05 7.70 16.81
C LEU A 35 -0.25 9.20 16.57
N ASP A 36 0.62 10.05 17.11
CA ASP A 36 0.61 11.49 16.86
C ASP A 36 0.95 11.78 15.39
N GLU A 37 1.97 11.11 14.83
CA GLU A 37 2.32 11.22 13.41
C GLU A 37 1.17 10.78 12.49
N LEU A 38 0.48 9.68 12.82
CA LEU A 38 -0.72 9.24 12.09
C LEU A 38 -1.86 10.25 12.20
N LYS A 39 -2.05 10.88 13.36
CA LYS A 39 -3.08 11.91 13.56
C LYS A 39 -2.83 13.10 12.64
N GLU A 40 -1.61 13.62 12.59
CA GLU A 40 -1.28 14.76 11.73
C GLU A 40 -1.50 14.42 10.25
N LEU A 41 -1.08 13.23 9.79
CA LEU A 41 -1.34 12.78 8.42
C LEU A 41 -2.83 12.71 8.09
N ILE A 42 -3.66 12.23 9.03
CA ILE A 42 -5.11 12.20 8.84
C ILE A 42 -5.68 13.60 8.73
N ILE A 43 -5.27 14.52 9.61
CA ILE A 43 -5.72 15.92 9.58
C ILE A 43 -5.36 16.56 8.25
N ASP A 44 -4.11 16.46 7.81
CA ASP A 44 -3.65 17.01 6.53
C ASP A 44 -4.50 16.49 5.35
N THR A 45 -4.84 15.20 5.34
CA THR A 45 -5.68 14.62 4.28
C THR A 45 -7.11 15.11 4.31
N LEU A 46 -7.69 15.28 5.51
CA LEU A 46 -9.07 15.77 5.66
C LEU A 46 -9.19 17.26 5.34
N GLU A 47 -8.20 18.06 5.74
CA GLU A 47 -8.17 19.49 5.41
C GLU A 47 -8.10 19.71 3.90
N ALA A 48 -7.38 18.87 3.17
CA ALA A 48 -7.36 18.88 1.70
C ALA A 48 -8.73 18.54 1.08
N GLU A 49 -9.56 17.75 1.78
CA GLU A 49 -10.93 17.40 1.38
C GLU A 49 -11.98 18.42 1.89
N GLY A 50 -11.55 19.43 2.65
CA GLY A 50 -12.40 20.48 3.22
C GLY A 50 -13.05 20.13 4.57
N GLU A 51 -12.61 19.06 5.22
CA GLU A 51 -13.05 18.67 6.57
C GLU A 51 -12.01 19.08 7.62
N HIS A 52 -12.46 19.68 8.72
CA HIS A 52 -11.57 20.11 9.82
C HIS A 52 -11.83 19.30 11.09
N ILE A 53 -10.93 18.38 11.45
CA ILE A 53 -11.04 17.55 12.64
C ILE A 53 -9.80 17.71 13.54
N ASN A 54 -9.90 18.56 14.56
CA ASN A 54 -8.77 18.84 15.45
C ASN A 54 -8.62 17.84 16.62
N LYS A 55 -9.61 16.96 16.80
CA LYS A 55 -9.67 15.99 17.91
C LYS A 55 -10.01 14.61 17.39
N LEU A 56 -9.08 13.67 17.56
CA LEU A 56 -9.25 12.26 17.24
C LEU A 56 -8.92 11.42 18.47
N GLU A 57 -9.76 10.45 18.79
CA GLU A 57 -9.42 9.46 19.81
C GLU A 57 -8.46 8.41 19.24
N LYS A 58 -7.80 7.65 20.11
CA LYS A 58 -6.86 6.60 19.67
C LYS A 58 -7.53 5.50 18.85
N ALA A 59 -8.80 5.21 19.14
CA ALA A 59 -9.59 4.25 18.37
C ALA A 59 -9.85 4.79 16.95
N ASP A 60 -10.28 6.05 16.84
CA ASP A 60 -10.55 6.72 15.56
C ASP A 60 -9.31 6.78 14.67
N ILE A 61 -8.15 7.20 15.22
CA ILE A 61 -6.88 7.24 14.48
C ILE A 61 -6.59 5.87 13.83
N LEU A 62 -6.74 4.79 14.61
CA LEU A 62 -6.50 3.44 14.13
C LEU A 62 -7.56 2.98 13.12
N GLU A 63 -8.83 3.30 13.36
CA GLU A 63 -9.93 2.96 12.46
C GLU A 63 -9.77 3.64 11.10
N MET A 64 -9.58 4.95 11.09
CA MET A 64 -9.38 5.74 9.87
C MET A 64 -8.16 5.24 9.10
N THR A 65 -7.04 4.99 9.78
CA THR A 65 -5.83 4.45 9.16
C THR A 65 -6.08 3.07 8.55
N VAL A 66 -6.78 2.16 9.25
CA VAL A 66 -7.08 0.82 8.74
C VAL A 66 -8.04 0.88 7.56
N ASN A 67 -9.06 1.73 7.61
CA ASN A 67 -10.00 1.91 6.51
C ASN A 67 -9.29 2.50 5.29
N TYR A 68 -8.40 3.48 5.48
CA TYR A 68 -7.52 4.00 4.44
C TYR A 68 -6.66 2.88 3.82
N LEU A 69 -5.98 2.07 4.63
CA LEU A 69 -5.15 0.97 4.12
C LEU A 69 -5.97 -0.10 3.40
N LYS A 70 -7.20 -0.39 3.83
CA LYS A 70 -8.13 -1.29 3.14
C LYS A 70 -8.56 -0.71 1.80
N ALA A 71 -8.97 0.56 1.76
CA ALA A 71 -9.31 1.27 0.53
C ALA A 71 -8.12 1.26 -0.42
N GLN A 72 -6.92 1.60 0.07
CA GLN A 72 -5.69 1.55 -0.69
C GLN A 72 -5.37 0.14 -1.18
N ARG A 73 -5.60 -0.91 -0.37
CA ARG A 73 -5.41 -2.32 -0.78
C ARG A 73 -6.38 -2.73 -1.89
N ASN A 74 -7.64 -2.31 -1.80
CA ASN A 74 -8.66 -2.58 -2.80
C ASN A 74 -8.36 -1.80 -4.10
N ASN A 75 -7.83 -0.59 -4.00
CA ASN A 75 -7.31 0.18 -5.12
C ASN A 75 -5.93 -0.32 -5.61
N LYS A 76 -5.22 -1.15 -4.82
CA LYS A 76 -3.90 -1.74 -5.15
C LYS A 76 -3.96 -2.96 -6.07
N THR A 77 -5.14 -3.42 -6.49
CA THR A 77 -5.20 -4.19 -7.73
C THR A 77 -4.73 -3.35 -8.92
N ASP A 78 -4.86 -2.02 -8.87
CA ASP A 78 -4.30 -1.07 -9.85
C ASP A 78 -2.93 -0.47 -9.46
N PHE A 79 -2.50 -0.60 -8.20
CA PHE A 79 -1.43 0.22 -7.59
C PHE A 79 -0.30 -0.60 -6.93
N LYS A 80 0.16 -1.69 -7.54
CA LYS A 80 1.30 -2.49 -7.02
C LYS A 80 2.67 -1.86 -7.32
N HIS A 81 2.88 -0.55 -7.12
CA HIS A 81 4.21 0.06 -7.24
C HIS A 81 4.30 1.41 -6.50
N THR A 82 4.14 1.45 -5.18
CA THR A 82 4.57 2.62 -4.38
C THR A 82 5.03 2.20 -2.98
N ILE A 83 6.10 1.43 -2.90
CA ILE A 83 7.01 1.55 -1.75
C ILE A 83 8.40 1.56 -2.38
N THR A 84 8.88 2.77 -2.66
CA THR A 84 10.27 3.23 -2.85
C THR A 84 10.22 4.45 -3.80
N ASP A 85 10.51 5.62 -3.24
CA ASP A 85 10.91 6.88 -3.87
C ASP A 85 10.22 7.39 -5.16
N GLY A 86 9.67 8.61 -5.09
CA GLY A 86 9.45 9.45 -6.27
C GLY A 86 7.99 9.58 -6.72
N THR A 87 7.38 10.70 -6.35
CA THR A 87 6.01 11.16 -6.65
C THR A 87 5.72 11.42 -8.14
N CYS A 88 6.15 10.59 -9.09
CA CYS A 88 5.98 10.89 -10.53
C CYS A 88 5.49 9.74 -11.42
N LEU A 89 5.49 8.48 -10.99
CA LEU A 89 5.31 7.35 -11.92
C LEU A 89 3.86 6.84 -12.08
N VAL A 90 2.98 7.08 -11.11
CA VAL A 90 1.56 6.68 -11.22
C VAL A 90 0.84 7.51 -12.29
N VAL A 91 1.27 8.76 -12.42
CA VAL A 91 0.81 9.70 -13.44
C VAL A 91 1.24 9.25 -14.85
N ASP A 92 2.27 8.42 -14.98
CA ASP A 92 2.89 8.07 -16.26
C ASP A 92 2.01 7.13 -17.11
N ARG A 93 1.34 6.13 -16.50
CA ARG A 93 0.56 5.15 -17.27
C ARG A 93 -0.75 5.71 -17.83
N GLU A 94 -1.45 6.52 -17.05
CA GLU A 94 -2.69 7.17 -17.51
C GLU A 94 -2.37 8.28 -18.51
N LYS A 95 -1.33 9.09 -18.29
CA LYS A 95 -0.85 10.05 -19.29
C LYS A 95 -0.34 9.37 -20.55
N PHE A 96 0.35 8.23 -20.45
CA PHE A 96 0.75 7.45 -21.61
C PHE A 96 -0.48 6.94 -22.37
N ARG A 97 -1.51 6.47 -21.68
CA ARG A 97 -2.78 6.04 -22.29
C ARG A 97 -3.48 7.19 -23.01
N GLU A 98 -3.51 8.37 -22.40
CA GLU A 98 -4.05 9.59 -22.99
C GLU A 98 -3.25 10.00 -24.23
N GLY A 99 -1.92 10.04 -24.14
CA GLY A 99 -1.04 10.34 -25.26
C GLY A 99 -1.15 9.33 -26.40
N TYR A 100 -1.28 8.04 -26.08
CA TYR A 100 -1.52 6.98 -27.06
C TYR A 100 -2.88 7.14 -27.75
N THR A 101 -3.93 7.46 -26.99
CA THR A 101 -5.26 7.73 -27.54
C THR A 101 -5.23 8.93 -28.47
N GLN A 102 -4.52 9.99 -28.07
CA GLN A 102 -4.36 11.19 -28.88
C GLN A 102 -3.57 10.92 -30.17
N ALA A 103 -2.50 10.13 -30.10
CA ALA A 103 -1.74 9.74 -31.29
C ALA A 103 -2.62 8.92 -32.26
N ALA A 104 -3.42 7.98 -31.76
CA ALA A 104 -4.36 7.22 -32.59
C ALA A 104 -5.45 8.12 -33.22
N TYR A 105 -5.89 9.15 -32.51
CA TYR A 105 -6.82 10.16 -33.05
C TYR A 105 -6.19 10.97 -34.19
N GLU A 106 -4.94 11.42 -34.04
CA GLU A 106 -4.23 12.14 -35.10
C GLU A 106 -4.00 11.25 -36.33
N VAL A 107 -3.70 9.96 -36.15
CA VAL A 107 -3.62 8.99 -37.26
C VAL A 107 -4.97 8.93 -38.01
N SER A 108 -6.08 8.79 -37.29
CA SER A 108 -7.43 8.80 -37.88
C SER A 108 -7.71 10.10 -38.65
N LYS A 109 -7.28 11.24 -38.11
CA LYS A 109 -7.44 12.56 -38.74
C LYS A 109 -6.68 12.66 -40.05
N VAL A 110 -5.40 12.27 -40.08
CA VAL A 110 -4.58 12.27 -41.31
C VAL A 110 -5.21 11.40 -42.40
N PHE A 111 -5.73 10.23 -42.03
CA PHE A 111 -6.43 9.32 -42.94
C PHE A 111 -7.69 9.92 -43.58
N ASN A 112 -8.39 10.81 -42.87
CA ASN A 112 -9.57 11.49 -43.40
C ASN A 112 -9.24 12.72 -44.24
N THR A 113 -8.08 13.34 -44.04
CA THR A 113 -7.69 14.59 -44.72
C THR A 113 -6.90 14.40 -46.01
N VAL A 114 -6.25 13.25 -46.19
CA VAL A 114 -5.45 12.97 -47.39
C VAL A 114 -6.29 12.19 -48.41
N PRO A 115 -6.66 12.79 -49.56
CA PRO A 115 -7.31 12.06 -50.63
C PRO A 115 -6.36 10.96 -51.17
N ASP A 116 -6.91 9.84 -51.60
CA ASP A 116 -6.22 8.63 -52.11
C ASP A 116 -5.62 7.63 -51.08
N LEU A 117 -5.94 7.76 -49.79
CA LEU A 117 -5.58 6.73 -48.80
C LEU A 117 -6.54 5.52 -48.81
N ASP A 118 -5.97 4.31 -48.78
CA ASP A 118 -6.74 3.07 -48.74
C ASP A 118 -7.54 2.93 -47.43
N VAL A 119 -8.87 3.02 -47.56
CA VAL A 119 -9.84 2.88 -46.47
C VAL A 119 -9.73 1.50 -45.80
N LYS A 120 -9.40 0.45 -46.56
CA LYS A 120 -9.26 -0.91 -46.01
C LYS A 120 -8.04 -1.00 -45.10
N PHE A 121 -6.92 -0.40 -45.51
CA PHE A 121 -5.73 -0.26 -44.67
C PHE A 121 -6.00 0.56 -43.42
N GLY A 122 -6.65 1.73 -43.53
CA GLY A 122 -6.99 2.58 -42.38
C GLY A 122 -7.86 1.86 -41.35
N THR A 123 -8.87 1.11 -41.80
CA THR A 123 -9.73 0.30 -40.92
C THR A 123 -8.93 -0.77 -40.18
N ARG A 124 -7.98 -1.42 -40.86
CA ARG A 124 -7.11 -2.45 -40.27
C ARG A 124 -6.12 -1.86 -39.26
N LEU A 125 -5.57 -0.69 -39.54
CA LEU A 125 -4.67 0.04 -38.65
C LEU A 125 -5.39 0.51 -37.39
N MET A 126 -6.55 1.16 -37.52
CA MET A 126 -7.33 1.63 -36.36
C MET A 126 -7.83 0.47 -35.49
N LYS A 127 -8.21 -0.65 -36.11
CA LYS A 127 -8.53 -1.89 -35.40
C LYS A 127 -7.33 -2.41 -34.61
N HIS A 128 -6.13 -2.37 -35.18
CA HIS A 128 -4.90 -2.77 -34.48
C HIS A 128 -4.57 -1.83 -33.31
N LEU A 129 -4.64 -0.51 -33.50
CA LEU A 129 -4.42 0.49 -32.45
C LEU A 129 -5.43 0.33 -31.30
N GLY A 130 -6.69 0.01 -31.61
CA GLY A 130 -7.73 -0.27 -30.64
C GLY A 130 -7.49 -1.56 -29.84
N TYR A 131 -7.00 -2.63 -30.48
CA TYR A 131 -6.62 -3.86 -29.76
C TYR A 131 -5.41 -3.63 -28.86
N GLN A 132 -4.38 -2.94 -29.33
CA GLN A 132 -3.23 -2.55 -28.50
C GLN A 132 -3.70 -1.76 -27.28
N LEU A 133 -4.57 -0.75 -27.45
CA LEU A 133 -5.12 0.01 -26.33
C LEU A 133 -5.92 -0.86 -25.34
N LYS A 134 -6.62 -1.90 -25.83
CA LYS A 134 -7.34 -2.86 -25.00
C LYS A 134 -6.40 -3.84 -24.30
N ASP A 135 -5.29 -4.24 -24.92
CA ASP A 135 -4.27 -5.09 -24.30
C ASP A 135 -3.51 -4.35 -23.21
N LEU A 136 -3.26 -3.04 -23.40
CA LEU A 136 -2.78 -2.15 -22.33
C LEU A 136 -3.73 -2.14 -21.11
N LYS A 137 -5.05 -2.30 -21.33
CA LYS A 137 -6.06 -2.45 -20.28
C LYS A 137 -6.14 -3.88 -19.73
N ASN A 138 -5.98 -4.90 -20.56
CA ASN A 138 -6.20 -6.32 -20.21
C ASN A 138 -4.99 -7.03 -19.57
N CYS A 139 -3.75 -6.52 -19.72
CA CYS A 139 -2.60 -6.99 -18.93
C CYS A 139 -2.81 -6.81 -17.41
N HIS A 140 -3.79 -6.00 -17.00
CA HIS A 140 -4.29 -5.89 -15.64
C HIS A 140 -5.10 -7.12 -15.18
N ASN A 141 -5.79 -7.83 -16.09
CA ASN A 141 -6.74 -8.90 -15.73
C ASN A 141 -6.17 -10.32 -15.79
N SER A 142 -5.06 -10.58 -16.49
CA SER A 142 -4.59 -11.95 -16.76
C SER A 142 -3.60 -12.54 -15.74
N LYS A 143 -3.47 -11.96 -14.53
CA LYS A 143 -2.69 -12.56 -13.43
C LYS A 143 -3.53 -13.17 -12.30
N GLN A 144 -4.82 -13.44 -12.55
CA GLN A 144 -5.57 -14.43 -11.78
C GLN A 144 -5.65 -15.72 -12.59
N ILE A 145 -4.63 -16.57 -12.47
CA ILE A 145 -4.73 -18.00 -12.82
C ILE A 145 -4.34 -18.78 -11.56
N ASP A 146 -5.40 -19.30 -10.94
CA ASP A 146 -5.53 -20.58 -10.25
C ASP A 146 -4.58 -20.93 -9.11
N ASN A 147 -5.10 -20.83 -7.88
CA ASN A 147 -4.79 -21.76 -6.80
C ASN A 147 -6.03 -21.97 -5.92
N ASN A 148 -7.06 -22.62 -6.49
CA ASN A 148 -8.09 -23.29 -5.70
C ASN A 148 -8.10 -24.77 -6.07
N LYS A 149 -7.35 -25.57 -5.31
CA LYS A 149 -7.53 -27.02 -5.25
C LYS A 149 -7.95 -27.37 -3.82
N PRO A 150 -9.12 -27.98 -3.60
CA PRO A 150 -9.44 -28.59 -2.32
C PRO A 150 -8.74 -29.96 -2.26
N GLN A 151 -7.86 -30.18 -1.28
CA GLN A 151 -7.39 -31.53 -1.01
C GLN A 151 -7.30 -31.77 0.49
N ALA A 152 -8.02 -32.81 0.92
CA ALA A 152 -8.22 -33.22 2.28
C ALA A 152 -6.96 -33.87 2.89
N LEU A 153 -6.79 -33.59 4.18
CA LEU A 153 -6.30 -34.47 5.24
C LEU A 153 -5.05 -35.35 4.97
N GLU A 154 -3.86 -34.80 5.22
CA GLU A 154 -2.75 -35.59 5.80
C GLU A 154 -2.08 -34.78 6.91
N LYS A 155 -1.97 -35.41 8.09
CA LYS A 155 -1.35 -34.87 9.29
C LYS A 155 0.17 -35.06 9.18
N GLU A 156 0.88 -34.00 8.82
CA GLU A 156 2.34 -33.93 9.00
C GLU A 156 2.64 -32.64 9.77
N ALA A 157 3.24 -32.79 10.94
CA ALA A 157 3.57 -31.72 11.85
C ALA A 157 4.68 -30.86 11.25
N ASN A 158 4.31 -29.73 10.65
CA ASN A 158 5.25 -28.77 10.08
C ASN A 158 5.98 -28.01 11.22
N PRO A 159 7.32 -28.13 11.37
CA PRO A 159 8.07 -27.51 12.46
C PRO A 159 8.22 -25.98 12.34
N PHE A 160 7.68 -25.35 11.29
CA PHE A 160 7.97 -23.96 10.96
C PHE A 160 6.86 -22.94 11.29
N LYS A 161 5.87 -23.30 12.11
CA LYS A 161 4.81 -22.36 12.55
C LYS A 161 5.16 -21.49 13.77
N GLU A 162 6.36 -21.58 14.32
CA GLU A 162 6.76 -20.79 15.50
C GLU A 162 6.98 -19.28 15.18
N SER A 163 7.15 -18.90 13.90
CA SER A 163 7.65 -17.56 13.51
C SER A 163 6.60 -16.44 13.45
N TYR A 164 5.31 -16.71 13.59
CA TYR A 164 4.25 -15.68 13.53
C TYR A 164 3.42 -15.56 14.82
N VAL A 165 3.97 -16.00 15.95
CA VAL A 165 3.41 -15.57 17.23
C VAL A 165 3.92 -14.16 17.48
N TRP A 166 3.08 -13.16 17.20
CA TRP A 166 3.29 -11.82 17.74
C TRP A 166 3.43 -12.00 19.26
N ARG A 167 4.65 -11.93 19.78
CA ARG A 167 4.90 -12.03 21.22
C ARG A 167 4.99 -10.60 21.75
N PRO A 168 3.93 -10.09 22.39
CA PRO A 168 4.04 -8.83 23.11
C PRO A 168 5.13 -8.96 24.19
N TRP A 169 5.76 -7.83 24.50
CA TRP A 169 6.63 -7.68 25.67
C TRP A 169 5.91 -7.93 27.00
#